data_AF-C4QWB4-F1
#
_entry.id   AF-C4QWB4-F1
#
_cell.length_a   1.000
_cell.length_b   1.000
_cell.length_c   1.000
_cell.angle_alpha   90.00
_cell.angle_beta   90.00
_cell.angle_gamma   90.00
#
_symmetry.space_group_name_H-M   'P 1'
#
loop_
_entity.id
_entity.type
_entity.pdbx_description
1 polymer ?
#
loop_
_entity_poly.entity_id
_entity_poly.type
_entity_poly.pdbx_seq_one_letter_code
_entity_poly.pdbx_strand_id
1 'polypeptide(L)'
;MSGEESAKDIGQLREGKLYPLNYSHSHTNETIKLTLIVSHEEMKQNKIPLAYRDRCARLLVPLNKCRKEGWYMPWNCVQERHDYEQCQYLDFKRRVKELEEIKKQRDAADASADL
;
A
#
# COMPACT_ATOMS: atom_id res chain seq x y z
N MET A 1 4.87 41.22 4.59
CA MET A 1 5.18 40.79 5.97
C MET A 1 3.92 40.07 6.47
N SER A 2 3.75 38.78 6.18
CA SER A 2 4.20 37.64 7.03
C SER A 2 3.76 37.84 8.48
N GLY A 3 2.87 37.04 9.06
CA GLY A 3 2.18 35.85 8.57
C GLY A 3 1.09 35.44 9.57
N GLU A 4 0.07 34.75 9.09
CA GLU A 4 -0.89 34.06 9.94
C GLU A 4 -0.43 32.61 10.15
N GLU A 5 -0.31 32.28 11.42
CA GLU A 5 0.11 31.02 11.97
C GLU A 5 -1.08 30.03 11.99
N SER A 6 -0.81 28.79 11.58
CA SER A 6 -1.46 27.55 12.05
C SER A 6 -2.97 27.33 11.84
N ALA A 7 -3.34 26.53 10.82
CA ALA A 7 -4.60 25.76 10.81
C ALA A 7 -4.65 24.64 9.73
N LYS A 8 -3.53 24.00 9.36
CA LYS A 8 -3.51 23.01 8.23
C LYS A 8 -3.55 21.53 8.64
N ASP A 9 -3.56 21.22 9.94
CA ASP A 9 -3.59 19.83 10.45
C ASP A 9 -4.91 19.48 11.15
N ILE A 10 -6.04 19.65 10.47
CA ILE A 10 -7.32 19.11 10.95
C ILE A 10 -7.92 18.25 9.85
N GLY A 11 -7.74 16.93 9.99
CA GLY A 11 -8.33 15.92 9.12
C GLY A 11 -9.86 15.97 9.13
N GLN A 12 -10.48 15.56 8.04
CA GLN A 12 -11.93 15.64 7.89
C GLN A 12 -12.60 14.34 8.39
N LEU A 13 -13.48 14.47 9.39
CA LEU A 13 -14.32 13.38 9.89
C LEU A 13 -15.55 13.21 9.00
N ARG A 14 -15.66 12.08 8.29
CA ARG A 14 -16.93 11.56 7.79
C ARG A 14 -17.05 10.09 8.19
N GLU A 15 -18.21 9.73 8.76
CA GLU A 15 -18.55 8.38 9.24
C GLU A 15 -17.62 7.80 10.30
N GLY A 16 -17.11 8.64 11.22
CA GLY A 16 -16.34 8.19 12.38
C GLY A 16 -14.97 7.58 12.04
N LYS A 17 -14.44 7.82 10.83
CA LYS A 17 -13.11 7.40 10.43
C LYS A 17 -12.31 8.60 9.92
N LEU A 18 -11.09 8.74 10.42
CA LEU A 18 -10.14 9.78 10.02
C LEU A 18 -9.48 9.35 8.70
N TYR A 19 -9.66 10.14 7.64
CA TYR A 19 -9.03 9.89 6.34
C TYR A 19 -8.24 11.12 5.86
N PRO A 20 -7.03 10.94 5.27
CA PRO A 20 -6.21 12.04 4.79
C PRO A 20 -6.82 12.72 3.54
N LEU A 21 -6.65 14.05 3.46
CA LEU A 21 -7.27 14.96 2.48
C LEU A 21 -6.79 14.81 1.03
N ASN A 22 -5.89 13.88 0.72
CA ASN A 22 -5.42 13.60 -0.64
C ASN A 22 -6.21 12.47 -1.32
N TYR A 23 -7.41 12.15 -0.83
CA TYR A 23 -8.35 11.25 -1.49
C TYR A 23 -9.00 11.94 -2.71
N SER A 24 -8.25 12.09 -3.79
CA SER A 24 -8.79 12.53 -5.09
C SER A 24 -9.60 11.40 -5.72
N HIS A 25 -10.88 11.68 -5.96
CA HIS A 25 -11.84 10.79 -6.62
C HIS A 25 -11.58 10.75 -8.14
N SER A 26 -10.42 10.25 -8.55
CA SER A 26 -10.08 9.96 -9.95
C SER A 26 -9.55 8.54 -10.07
N HIS A 27 -10.48 7.60 -10.11
CA HIS A 27 -10.22 6.16 -10.17
C HIS A 27 -9.75 5.73 -11.56
N THR A 28 -8.47 5.40 -11.69
CA THR A 28 -8.07 4.21 -12.47
C THR A 28 -7.65 3.14 -11.46
N ASN A 29 -8.26 1.96 -11.56
CA ASN A 29 -8.28 0.92 -10.52
C ASN A 29 -6.94 0.23 -10.20
N GLU A 30 -5.83 0.63 -10.84
CA GLU A 30 -4.51 0.07 -10.57
C GLU A 30 -3.66 0.92 -9.61
N THR A 31 -3.87 2.23 -9.58
CA THR A 31 -2.93 3.16 -8.92
C THR A 31 -3.28 3.42 -7.46
N ILE A 32 -4.55 3.29 -7.07
CA ILE A 32 -5.06 3.68 -5.73
C ILE A 32 -4.79 2.61 -4.67
N LYS A 33 -4.65 1.33 -5.04
CA LYS A 33 -4.45 0.26 -4.04
C LYS A 33 -3.05 0.34 -3.38
N LEU A 34 -2.05 0.92 -4.05
CA LEU A 34 -0.64 0.90 -3.65
C LEU A 34 -0.12 2.16 -2.91
N THR A 35 -0.89 3.25 -2.86
CA THR A 35 -0.41 4.55 -2.37
C THR A 35 -0.62 4.79 -0.88
N LEU A 36 -1.46 3.98 -0.22
CA LEU A 36 -1.73 4.10 1.20
C LEU A 36 -0.81 3.15 1.99
N ILE A 37 0.35 3.67 2.39
CA ILE A 37 1.39 2.97 3.16
C ILE A 37 1.12 3.15 4.66
N VAL A 38 1.22 2.07 5.43
CA VAL A 38 1.11 2.07 6.90
C VAL A 38 2.40 2.60 7.52
N SER A 39 2.31 3.38 8.60
CA SER A 39 3.51 3.83 9.31
C SER A 39 4.28 2.65 9.92
N HIS A 40 5.59 2.82 10.11
CA HIS A 40 6.42 1.75 10.71
C HIS A 40 5.98 1.41 12.15
N GLU A 41 5.52 2.41 12.89
CA GLU A 41 5.01 2.26 14.25
C GLU A 41 3.72 1.43 14.27
N GLU A 42 2.77 1.71 13.39
CA GLU A 42 1.53 0.93 13.26
C GLU A 42 1.82 -0.52 12.84
N MET A 43 2.79 -0.75 11.93
CA MET A 43 3.20 -2.12 11.56
C MET A 43 3.80 -2.88 12.76
N LYS A 44 4.56 -2.19 13.61
CA LYS A 44 5.13 -2.76 14.85
C LYS A 44 4.04 -3.05 15.89
N GLN A 45 3.11 -2.12 16.09
CA GLN A 45 1.96 -2.28 17.00
C GLN A 45 1.10 -3.48 16.60
N ASN A 46 0.86 -3.66 15.30
CA ASN A 46 0.09 -4.79 14.76
C ASN A 46 0.91 -6.09 14.64
N LYS A 47 2.16 -6.11 15.11
CA LYS A 47 3.06 -7.27 15.10
C LYS A 47 3.20 -7.90 13.71
N ILE A 48 3.29 -7.08 12.66
CA ILE A 48 3.46 -7.57 11.29
C ILE A 48 4.90 -8.11 11.12
N PRO A 49 5.08 -9.38 10.70
CA PRO A 49 6.39 -9.95 10.42
C PRO A 49 7.09 -9.22 9.28
N LEU A 50 8.43 -9.18 9.29
CA LEU A 50 9.24 -8.46 8.30
C LEU A 50 8.90 -8.82 6.85
N ALA A 51 8.63 -10.10 6.59
CA ALA A 51 8.28 -10.60 5.25
C ALA A 51 6.98 -9.97 4.68
N TYR A 52 6.09 -9.47 5.54
CA TYR A 52 4.79 -8.91 5.15
C TYR A 52 4.69 -7.40 5.34
N ARG A 53 5.82 -6.71 5.54
CA ARG A 53 5.89 -5.24 5.62
C ARG A 53 6.04 -4.62 4.23
N ASP A 54 5.14 -5.00 3.33
CA ASP A 54 5.06 -4.51 1.97
C ASP A 54 4.08 -3.32 1.86
N ARG A 55 3.91 -2.76 0.67
CA ARG A 55 2.92 -1.70 0.41
C ARG A 55 1.47 -2.16 0.69
N CYS A 56 1.24 -3.47 0.76
CA CYS A 56 -0.06 -4.09 1.01
C CYS A 56 -0.34 -4.35 2.51
N ALA A 57 0.61 -4.05 3.41
CA ALA A 57 0.50 -4.28 4.85
C ALA A 57 -0.75 -3.63 5.49
N ARG A 58 -1.29 -2.56 4.89
CA ARG A 58 -2.53 -1.91 5.34
C ARG A 58 -3.74 -2.82 5.30
N LEU A 59 -3.83 -3.69 4.28
CA LEU A 59 -4.94 -4.63 4.13
C LEU A 59 -4.75 -5.88 5.00
N LEU A 60 -3.50 -6.15 5.42
CA LEU A 60 -3.19 -7.28 6.29
C LEU A 60 -3.69 -7.07 7.74
N VAL A 61 -3.71 -5.83 8.23
CA VAL A 61 -4.22 -5.49 9.57
C VAL A 61 -5.70 -5.90 9.74
N PRO A 62 -6.65 -5.45 8.90
CA PRO A 62 -8.05 -5.85 9.01
C PRO A 62 -8.24 -7.35 8.75
N LEU A 63 -7.50 -7.94 7.81
CA LEU A 63 -7.53 -9.38 7.57
C LEU A 63 -7.12 -10.18 8.81
N ASN A 64 -6.05 -9.80 9.50
CA ASN A 64 -5.60 -10.47 10.72
C ASN A 64 -6.58 -10.29 11.87
N LYS A 65 -7.26 -9.14 11.96
CA LYS A 65 -8.32 -8.92 12.94
C LYS A 65 -9.49 -9.88 12.69
N CYS A 66 -10.01 -9.91 11.46
CA CYS A 66 -11.10 -10.81 11.08
C CYS A 66 -10.73 -12.29 11.30
N ARG A 67 -9.50 -12.71 10.96
CA ARG A 67 -9.04 -14.09 11.16
C ARG A 67 -9.01 -14.48 12.64
N LYS A 68 -8.59 -13.58 13.53
CA LYS A 68 -8.59 -13.83 14.98
C LYS A 68 -10.01 -13.94 15.53
N GLU A 69 -10.90 -13.04 15.13
CA GLU A 69 -12.30 -13.03 15.56
C GLU A 69 -13.06 -14.26 15.06
N GLY A 70 -12.80 -14.67 13.82
CA GLY A 70 -13.42 -15.82 13.18
C GLY A 70 -12.66 -17.13 13.33
N TRP A 71 -11.74 -17.25 14.28
CA TRP A 71 -11.00 -18.48 14.57
C TRP A 71 -10.32 -19.12 13.33
N TYR A 72 -9.88 -18.30 12.39
CA TYR A 72 -9.20 -18.71 11.15
C TYR A 72 -10.04 -19.62 10.24
N MET A 73 -11.36 -19.54 10.31
CA MET A 73 -12.25 -20.34 9.45
C MET A 73 -12.07 -19.99 7.96
N PRO A 74 -11.95 -20.99 7.04
CA PRO A 74 -11.65 -20.76 5.62
C PRO A 74 -12.69 -19.95 4.82
N TRP A 75 -13.96 -20.04 5.23
CA TRP A 75 -15.09 -19.34 4.61
C TRP A 75 -15.33 -17.94 5.19
N ASN A 76 -14.63 -17.57 6.27
CA ASN A 76 -14.72 -16.24 6.85
C ASN A 76 -13.63 -15.33 6.26
N CYS A 77 -13.85 -14.02 6.28
CA CYS A 77 -12.87 -13.00 5.84
C CYS A 77 -12.45 -13.11 4.35
N VAL A 78 -13.34 -13.62 3.50
CA VAL A 78 -13.04 -13.91 2.09
C VAL A 78 -12.75 -12.63 1.31
N GLN A 79 -13.49 -11.56 1.57
CA GLN A 79 -13.30 -10.27 0.88
C GLN A 79 -11.96 -9.65 1.25
N GLU A 80 -11.64 -9.59 2.54
CA GLU A 80 -10.38 -9.05 3.05
C GLU A 80 -9.17 -9.85 2.54
N ARG A 81 -9.34 -11.18 2.41
CA ARG A 81 -8.32 -12.05 1.81
C ARG A 81 -8.11 -11.70 0.33
N HIS A 82 -9.18 -11.66 -0.46
CA HIS A 82 -9.09 -11.32 -1.88
C HIS A 82 -8.55 -9.92 -2.10
N ASP A 83 -8.89 -8.97 -1.23
CA ASP A 83 -8.36 -7.63 -1.32
C ASP A 83 -6.85 -7.57 -1.11
N TYR A 84 -6.36 -8.29 -0.11
CA TYR A 84 -4.93 -8.41 0.17
C TYR A 84 -4.18 -9.10 -0.98
N GLU A 85 -4.71 -10.21 -1.48
CA GLU A 85 -4.14 -10.97 -2.61
C GLU A 85 -4.08 -10.14 -3.90
N GLN A 86 -5.16 -9.42 -4.21
CA GLN A 86 -5.19 -8.53 -5.36
C GLN A 86 -4.14 -7.41 -5.23
N CYS A 87 -3.96 -6.85 -4.03
CA CYS A 87 -2.90 -5.87 -3.80
C CYS A 87 -1.52 -6.45 -4.08
N GLN A 88 -1.22 -7.65 -3.55
CA GLN A 88 0.06 -8.31 -3.79
C GLN A 88 0.31 -8.58 -5.28
N TYR A 89 -0.73 -8.98 -6.01
CA TYR A 89 -0.64 -9.21 -7.45
C TYR A 89 -0.31 -7.92 -8.22
N LEU A 90 -0.95 -6.80 -7.87
CA LEU A 90 -0.66 -5.50 -8.47
C LEU A 90 0.75 -5.01 -8.12
N ASP A 91 1.21 -5.20 -6.88
CA ASP A 91 2.57 -4.85 -6.48
C ASP A 91 3.62 -5.70 -7.19
N PHE A 92 3.34 -6.99 -7.40
CA PHE A 92 4.19 -7.86 -8.21
C PHE A 92 4.30 -7.35 -9.66
N LYS A 93 3.19 -7.02 -10.32
CA LYS A 93 3.21 -6.45 -11.67
C LYS A 93 4.02 -5.16 -11.76
N ARG A 94 3.88 -4.28 -10.76
CA ARG A 94 4.70 -3.06 -10.66
C ARG A 94 6.20 -3.39 -10.61
N ARG A 95 6.60 -4.32 -9.74
CA ARG A 95 8.01 -4.74 -9.61
C ARG A 95 8.56 -5.39 -10.87
N VAL A 96 7.75 -6.18 -11.58
CA VAL A 96 8.14 -6.77 -12.87
C VAL A 96 8.41 -5.68 -13.90
N LYS A 97 7.54 -4.67 -13.99
CA LYS A 97 7.73 -3.52 -14.89
C LYS A 97 9.02 -2.75 -14.57
N GLU A 98 9.26 -2.46 -13.29
CA GLU A 98 10.51 -1.80 -12.83
C GLU A 98 11.74 -2.62 -13.20
N LEU A 99 11.67 -3.96 -13.06
CA LEU A 99 12.76 -4.85 -13.43
C LEU A 99 13.02 -4.86 -14.94
N GLU A 100 11.98 -4.83 -15.77
CA GLU A 100 12.10 -4.74 -17.23
C GLU A 100 12.76 -3.43 -17.66
N GLU A 101 12.41 -2.31 -17.01
CA GLU A 101 13.03 -1.00 -17.26
C GLU A 101 14.52 -1.00 -16.88
N ILE A 102 14.87 -1.56 -15.72
CA ILE A 102 16.27 -1.70 -15.29
C ILE A 102 17.06 -2.59 -16.25
N LYS A 103 16.47 -3.71 -16.71
CA LYS A 103 17.12 -4.60 -17.70
C LYS A 103 17.44 -3.87 -18.99
N LYS A 104 16.48 -3.13 -19.56
CA LYS A 104 16.69 -2.34 -20.78
C LYS A 104 17.79 -1.30 -20.62
N GLN A 105 17.86 -0.63 -19.46
CA GLN A 105 18.92 0.33 -19.17
C GLN A 105 20.29 -0.33 -19.07
N ARG A 106 20.37 -1.52 -18.46
CA ARG A 106 21.62 -2.30 -18.38
C ARG A 106 22.07 -2.76 -19.76
N ASP A 107 21.18 -3.34 -20.55
CA ASP A 107 21.50 -3.80 -21.91
C ASP A 107 21.97 -2.64 -22.80
N ALA A 108 21.34 -1.45 -22.66
CA ALA A 108 21.77 -0.24 -23.37
C ALA A 108 23.13 0.28 -22.88
N ALA A 109 23.41 0.21 -21.58
CA ALA A 109 24.70 0.60 -21.00
C ALA A 109 25.82 -0.34 -21.46
N ASP A 110 25.58 -1.66 -21.44
CA ASP A 110 26.52 -2.67 -21.89
C ASP A 110 26.81 -2.50 -23.40
N ALA A 111 25.78 -2.27 -24.22
CA ALA A 111 25.96 -1.95 -25.65
C ALA A 111 26.74 -0.65 -25.92
N SER A 112 26.71 0.32 -25.00
CA SER A 112 27.50 1.56 -25.12
C SER A 112 28.94 1.42 -24.64
N ALA A 113 29.25 0.38 -23.86
CA ALA A 113 30.58 0.14 -23.29
C ALA A 113 31.51 -0.66 -24.22
N ASP A 114 30.95 -1.36 -25.22
CA ASP A 114 31.70 -2.15 -26.22
C ASP A 114 32.15 -1.35 -27.46
N LEU A 115 31.98 -0.01 -27.45
CA LEU A 115 32.45 0.95 -28.48
C LEU A 115 33.65 1.77 -27.99
#